data_AF-A0A2V6V584-F1
#
_entry.id   AF-A0A2V6V584-F1
#
_cell.length_a   1.000
_cell.length_b   1.000
_cell.length_c   1.000
_cell.angle_alpha   90.00
_cell.angle_beta   90.00
_cell.angle_gamma   90.00
#
_symmetry.space_group_name_H-M   'P 1'
#
loop_
_entity.id
_entity.type
_entity.pdbx_description
1 polymer ?
#
loop_
_entity_poly.entity_id
_entity_poly.type
_entity_poly.pdbx_seq_one_letter_code
_entity_poly.pdbx_strand_id
1 'polypeptide(L)'
;MPKVLKDQEKKEIYEHIRTFLSDELDVPLENIGRDTKIIDDLKGDSMIYLELVEDFKKQYDVKVEIALIGRYLQKHPVYTVGQTAQVVYDIVERGDSLLVSDGEPGAPGA
;
A
#
# COMPACT_ATOMS: atom_id res chain seq x y z
N MET A 1 -6.84 17.27 -8.35
CA MET A 1 -6.17 16.72 -9.55
C MET A 1 -5.51 15.42 -9.11
N PRO A 2 -5.68 14.29 -9.82
CA PRO A 2 -4.96 13.07 -9.48
C PRO A 2 -3.46 13.37 -9.58
N LYS A 3 -2.74 13.21 -8.47
CA LYS A 3 -1.28 13.37 -8.46
C LYS A 3 -0.72 12.13 -9.12
N VAL A 4 0.10 12.28 -10.17
CA VAL A 4 0.85 11.15 -10.72
C VAL A 4 2.22 11.15 -10.07
N LEU A 5 2.56 10.06 -9.38
CA LEU A 5 3.86 9.92 -8.73
C LEU A 5 4.95 9.76 -9.79
N LYS A 6 6.02 10.55 -9.66
CA LYS A 6 7.22 10.38 -10.48
C LYS A 6 7.93 9.08 -10.10
N ASP A 7 8.72 8.51 -11.02
CA ASP A 7 9.51 7.30 -10.75
C ASP A 7 10.39 7.42 -9.51
N GLN A 8 10.94 8.62 -9.26
CA GLN A 8 11.71 8.89 -8.06
C GLN A 8 10.86 8.78 -6.78
N GLU A 9 9.66 9.36 -6.76
CA GLU A 9 8.76 9.26 -5.59
C GLU A 9 8.32 7.81 -5.37
N LYS A 10 8.04 7.06 -6.45
CA LYS A 10 7.70 5.63 -6.36
C LYS A 10 8.84 4.81 -5.79
N LYS A 11 10.08 5.13 -6.16
CA LYS A 11 11.28 4.50 -5.61
C LYS A 11 11.45 4.82 -4.13
N GLU A 12 11.27 6.08 -3.72
CA GLU A 12 11.37 6.47 -2.31
C GLU A 12 10.32 5.76 -1.44
N ILE A 13 9.07 5.71 -1.91
CA ILE A 13 7.99 4.96 -1.24
C ILE A 13 8.35 3.47 -1.14
N TYR A 14 8.88 2.87 -2.21
CA TYR A 14 9.25 1.46 -2.21
C TYR A 14 10.38 1.15 -1.24
N GLU A 15 11.44 1.97 -1.24
CA GLU A 15 12.56 1.83 -0.30
C GLU A 15 12.10 2.04 1.15
N HIS A 16 11.14 2.95 1.37
CA HIS A 16 10.55 3.15 2.69
C HIS A 16 9.81 1.91 3.19
N ILE A 17 8.96 1.30 2.35
CA ILE A 17 8.27 0.03 2.69
C ILE A 17 9.28 -1.05 3.04
N ARG A 18 10.34 -1.20 2.23
CA ARG A 18 11.38 -2.20 2.49
C ARG A 18 12.09 -1.94 3.81
N THR A 19 12.39 -0.67 4.11
CA THR A 19 13.07 -0.27 5.35
C THR A 19 12.19 -0.57 6.55
N PHE A 20 10.92 -0.17 6.50
CA PHE A 20 9.92 -0.50 7.53
C PHE A 20 9.84 -2.01 7.79
N LEU A 21 9.69 -2.82 6.74
CA LEU A 21 9.62 -4.28 6.89
C LEU A 21 10.93 -4.87 7.41
N SER A 22 12.08 -4.26 7.09
CA SER A 22 13.38 -4.70 7.57
C SER A 22 13.53 -4.47 9.07
N ASP A 23 13.18 -3.28 9.55
CA ASP A 23 13.22 -2.91 10.97
C ASP A 23 12.21 -3.72 11.79
N GLU A 24 10.95 -3.77 11.38
CA GLU A 24 9.89 -4.39 12.16
C GLU A 24 9.96 -5.92 12.21
N LEU A 25 10.48 -6.56 11.15
CA LEU A 25 10.58 -8.02 11.06
C LEU A 25 11.99 -8.55 11.33
N ASP A 26 12.96 -7.68 11.64
CA ASP A 26 14.38 -8.02 11.84
C ASP A 26 14.95 -8.85 10.66
N VAL A 27 14.61 -8.45 9.43
CA VAL A 27 15.06 -9.12 8.21
C VAL A 27 15.96 -8.21 7.38
N PRO A 28 17.07 -8.70 6.79
CA PRO A 28 17.95 -7.88 5.96
C PRO A 28 17.23 -7.29 4.73
N LEU A 29 17.43 -5.99 4.46
CA LEU A 29 16.88 -5.29 3.29
C LEU A 29 17.13 -6.02 1.96
N GLU A 30 18.28 -6.67 1.81
CA GLU A 30 18.65 -7.44 0.62
C GLU A 30 17.70 -8.63 0.32
N ASN A 31 17.02 -9.14 1.35
CA ASN A 31 16.05 -10.24 1.23
C ASN A 31 14.63 -9.76 0.90
N ILE A 32 14.40 -8.44 0.91
CA ILE A 32 13.10 -7.83 0.67
C ILE A 32 13.05 -7.32 -0.76
N GLY A 33 12.53 -8.15 -1.66
CA GLY A 33 12.30 -7.84 -3.07
C GLY A 33 10.83 -7.58 -3.38
N ARG A 34 10.54 -7.27 -4.65
CA ARG A 34 9.16 -6.94 -5.10
C ARG A 34 8.20 -8.13 -4.97
N ASP A 35 8.69 -9.32 -5.26
CA ASP A 35 7.92 -10.57 -5.23
C ASP A 35 7.92 -11.27 -3.87
N THR A 36 8.68 -10.75 -2.90
CA THR A 36 8.76 -11.29 -1.55
C THR A 36 7.40 -11.22 -0.87
N LYS A 37 6.93 -12.35 -0.34
CA LYS A 37 5.66 -12.45 0.39
C LYS A 37 5.85 -12.06 1.84
N ILE A 38 5.10 -11.07 2.30
CA ILE A 38 5.29 -10.49 3.65
C ILE A 38 5.00 -11.52 4.74
N ILE A 39 3.93 -12.30 4.61
CA ILE A 39 3.58 -13.32 5.61
C ILE A 39 4.43 -14.58 5.43
N ASP A 40 4.48 -15.14 4.21
CA ASP A 40 5.09 -16.44 3.99
C ASP A 40 6.64 -16.40 4.06
N ASP A 41 7.26 -15.38 3.46
CA ASP A 41 8.72 -15.31 3.30
C ASP A 41 9.37 -14.53 4.44
N LEU A 42 8.79 -13.40 4.85
CA LEU A 42 9.33 -12.56 5.92
C LEU A 42 8.82 -12.92 7.32
N LYS A 43 7.90 -13.89 7.42
CA LYS A 43 7.28 -14.31 8.69
C LYS A 43 6.54 -13.18 9.41
N GLY A 44 6.10 -12.15 8.67
CA GLY A 44 5.22 -11.13 9.20
C GLY A 44 3.83 -11.70 9.49
N ASP A 45 3.09 -11.02 10.36
CA ASP A 45 1.69 -11.34 10.64
C ASP A 45 0.75 -10.33 9.96
N SER A 46 -0.56 -10.46 10.16
CA SER A 46 -1.52 -9.54 9.55
C SER A 46 -1.44 -8.10 10.09
N MET A 47 -0.92 -7.88 11.31
CA MET A 47 -0.81 -6.55 11.91
C MET A 47 0.21 -5.67 11.20
N ILE A 48 1.27 -6.25 10.62
CA ILE A 48 2.30 -5.49 9.91
C ILE A 48 1.72 -4.60 8.79
N TYR A 49 0.62 -5.02 8.16
CA TYR A 49 -0.06 -4.22 7.15
C TYR A 49 -0.76 -2.99 7.73
N LEU A 50 -1.32 -3.11 8.94
CA LEU A 50 -1.95 -1.99 9.64
C LEU A 50 -0.88 -0.98 10.08
N GLU A 51 0.22 -1.47 10.64
CA GLU A 51 1.35 -0.64 11.09
C GLU A 51 1.98 0.11 9.93
N LEU A 52 2.19 -0.57 8.79
CA LEU A 52 2.67 0.06 7.56
C LEU A 52 1.73 1.18 7.08
N VAL A 53 0.41 0.95 7.11
CA VAL A 53 -0.57 1.99 6.74
C VAL A 53 -0.49 3.19 7.67
N GLU A 54 -0.34 2.98 8.98
CA GLU A 54 -0.21 4.08 9.94
C GLU A 54 1.10 4.86 9.77
N ASP A 55 2.21 4.16 9.57
CA ASP A 55 3.52 4.74 9.27
C ASP A 55 3.46 5.62 8.00
N PHE A 56 2.91 5.09 6.92
CA PHE A 56 2.75 5.84 5.67
C PHE A 56 1.87 7.08 5.82
N LYS A 57 0.77 6.98 6.57
CA LYS A 57 -0.11 8.12 6.83
C LYS A 57 0.61 9.24 7.58
N LYS A 58 1.46 8.89 8.55
CA LYS A 58 2.28 9.86 9.30
C LYS A 58 3.32 10.52 8.39
N GLN A 59 3.99 9.75 7.54
CA GLN A 59 5.09 10.25 6.70
C GLN A 59 4.63 11.15 5.54
N TYR A 60 3.49 10.84 4.91
CA TYR A 60 3.04 11.51 3.70
C TYR A 60 1.85 12.47 3.89
N ASP A 61 1.46 12.79 5.13
CA ASP A 61 0.27 13.60 5.48
C ASP A 61 -1.00 13.13 4.74
N VAL A 62 -1.14 11.81 4.58
CA VAL A 62 -2.27 11.25 3.84
C VAL A 62 -3.49 11.19 4.76
N LYS A 63 -4.55 11.90 4.38
CA LYS A 63 -5.79 12.03 5.16
C LYS A 63 -6.81 10.92 4.94
N VAL A 64 -6.45 9.88 4.18
CA VAL A 64 -7.34 8.76 3.86
C VAL A 64 -7.75 8.01 5.13
N GLU A 65 -9.05 7.73 5.24
CA GLU A 65 -9.60 6.93 6.34
C GLU A 65 -9.14 5.46 6.27
N ILE A 66 -8.77 4.88 7.41
CA ILE A 66 -8.35 3.46 7.50
C ILE A 66 -9.47 2.54 6.98
N ALA A 67 -10.73 2.88 7.25
CA ALA A 67 -11.88 2.12 6.76
C ALA A 67 -11.96 2.10 5.22
N LEU A 68 -11.55 3.17 4.54
CA LEU A 68 -11.51 3.25 3.08
C LEU A 68 -10.40 2.34 2.52
N ILE A 69 -9.23 2.35 3.14
CA ILE A 69 -8.10 1.45 2.80
C ILE A 69 -8.52 0.00 3.00
N GLY A 70 -9.16 -0.32 4.13
CA GLY A 70 -9.66 -1.67 4.41
C GLY A 70 -10.62 -2.18 3.33
N ARG A 71 -11.59 -1.35 2.90
CA ARG A 71 -12.50 -1.69 1.79
C ARG A 71 -11.77 -1.87 0.46
N TYR A 72 -10.75 -1.06 0.20
CA TYR A 72 -9.92 -1.21 -1.00
C TYR A 72 -9.17 -2.55 -0.98
N LEU A 73 -8.53 -2.89 0.14
CA LEU A 73 -7.78 -4.14 0.31
C LEU A 73 -8.66 -5.39 0.22
N GLN A 74 -9.96 -5.30 0.54
CA GLN A 74 -10.91 -6.40 0.30
C GLN A 74 -11.06 -6.75 -1.19
N LYS A 75 -10.91 -5.76 -2.08
CA LYS A 75 -10.96 -5.95 -3.53
C LYS A 75 -9.58 -6.16 -4.15
N HIS A 76 -8.55 -5.60 -3.52
CA HIS A 76 -7.16 -5.65 -3.96
C HIS A 76 -6.30 -6.32 -2.88
N PRO A 77 -6.40 -7.66 -2.72
CA PRO A 77 -5.65 -8.35 -1.69
C PRO A 77 -4.14 -8.23 -1.95
N VAL A 78 -3.39 -7.99 -0.88
CA VAL A 78 -1.93 -7.82 -0.90
C VAL A 78 -1.26 -9.00 -0.22
N TYR A 79 -0.19 -9.49 -0.83
CA TYR A 79 0.61 -10.60 -0.31
C TYR A 79 2.11 -10.30 -0.40
N THR A 80 2.50 -9.56 -1.43
CA THR A 80 3.90 -9.24 -1.73
C THR A 80 4.21 -7.77 -1.47
N VAL A 81 5.48 -7.47 -1.25
CA VAL A 81 5.97 -6.10 -1.06
C VAL A 81 5.60 -5.21 -2.26
N GLY A 82 5.67 -5.74 -3.48
CA GLY A 82 5.32 -5.02 -4.70
C GLY A 82 3.84 -4.64 -4.77
N GLN A 83 2.95 -5.55 -4.36
CA GLN A 83 1.51 -5.26 -4.28
C GLN A 83 1.22 -4.22 -3.19
N THR A 84 1.88 -4.33 -2.05
CA THR A 84 1.78 -3.34 -0.98
C THR A 84 2.22 -1.95 -1.45
N ALA A 85 3.34 -1.86 -2.17
CA ALA A 85 3.81 -0.61 -2.78
C ALA A 85 2.80 -0.05 -3.78
N GLN A 86 2.17 -0.90 -4.59
CA GLN A 86 1.13 -0.48 -5.52
C GLN A 86 -0.08 0.13 -4.80
N VAL A 87 -0.54 -0.47 -3.70
CA VAL A 87 -1.64 0.08 -2.90
C VAL A 87 -1.27 1.46 -2.32
N VAL A 88 -0.05 1.60 -1.82
CA VAL A 88 0.44 2.90 -1.32
C VAL A 88 0.49 3.94 -2.44
N TYR A 89 0.94 3.57 -3.65
CA TYR A 89 0.87 4.48 -4.81
C TYR A 89 -0.57 4.92 -5.07
N ASP A 90 -1.51 3.98 -5.12
CA ASP A 90 -2.92 4.32 -5.37
C ASP A 90 -3.48 5.25 -4.28
N ILE A 91 -3.12 5.03 -3.01
CA ILE A 91 -3.51 5.88 -1.88
C ILE A 91 -2.95 7.29 -2.05
N VAL A 92 -1.67 7.44 -2.40
CA VAL A 92 -1.02 8.76 -2.55
C VAL A 92 -1.52 9.49 -3.80
N GLU A 93 -1.79 8.77 -4.89
CA GLU A 93 -2.23 9.36 -6.16
C GLU A 93 -3.72 9.75 -6.13
N ARG A 94 -4.56 8.98 -5.43
CA ARG A 94 -6.04 9.10 -5.47
C ARG A 94 -6.67 9.58 -4.16
N GLY A 95 -6.00 9.44 -3.02
CA GLY A 95 -6.53 9.84 -1.71
C GLY A 95 -7.92 9.25 -1.44
N ASP A 96 -8.87 10.09 -1.03
CA ASP A 96 -10.26 9.70 -0.74
C ASP A 96 -11.02 9.12 -1.95
N SER A 97 -10.52 9.34 -3.17
CA SER A 97 -11.11 8.79 -4.39
C SER A 97 -10.69 7.35 -4.70
N LEU A 98 -10.04 6.65 -3.75
CA LEU A 98 -9.50 5.30 -3.94
C LEU A 98 -10.53 4.28 -4.47
N LEU A 99 -11.80 4.41 -4.04
CA LEU A 99 -12.88 3.48 -4.40
C LEU A 99 -13.61 3.83 -5.71
N VAL A 100 -13.36 5.01 -6.31
CA VAL A 100 -14.16 5.55 -7.42
C VAL A 100 -13.79 4.90 -8.77
N SER A 101 -12.64 4.23 -8.88
CA SER A 101 -12.13 3.70 -10.16
C SER A 101 -12.07 2.17 -10.26
N ASP A 102 -12.41 1.44 -9.19
CA ASP A 102 -12.63 0.01 -9.27
C ASP A 102 -14.09 -0.24 -9.67
N GLY A 103 -14.34 -0.12 -10.97
CA GLY A 103 -15.62 -0.14 -11.66
C GLY A 103 -16.83 -0.50 -10.80
N GLU A 104 -17.58 0.50 -10.36
CA GLU A 104 -19.02 0.33 -10.40
C GLU A 104 -19.37 0.10 -11.88
N PRO A 105 -19.98 -1.03 -12.28
CA PRO A 105 -20.79 -0.98 -13.46
C PRO A 105 -21.83 0.09 -13.13
N GLY A 106 -21.70 1.26 -13.76
CA GLY A 106 -22.72 2.30 -13.67
C GLY A 106 -24.04 1.59 -13.88
N ALA A 107 -24.92 1.67 -12.88
CA ALA A 107 -26.25 1.10 -13.01
C ALA A 107 -26.81 1.66 -14.33
N PRO A 108 -27.14 0.80 -15.32
CA PRO A 108 -27.83 1.29 -16.49
C PRO A 108 -29.17 1.80 -15.97
N GLY A 109 -29.50 3.02 -16.37
CA GLY A 109 -30.67 3.72 -15.86
C GLY A 109 -31.93 2.86 -15.90
N ALA A 110 -32.76 3.03 -14.88
CA ALA A 110 -34.19 2.81 -14.91
C ALA A 110 -34.84 3.74 -13.88
#